data_AF-A0A2V8ZAB4-F1
#
_entry.id   AF-A0A2V8ZAB4-F1
#
_cell.length_a   1.000
_cell.length_b   1.000
_cell.length_c   1.000
_cell.angle_alpha   90.00
_cell.angle_beta   90.00
_cell.angle_gamma   90.00
#
_symmetry.space_group_name_H-M   'P 1'
#
loop_
_entity.id
_entity.type
_entity.pdbx_description
1 polymer ?
#
loop_
_entity_poly.entity_id
_entity_poly.type
_entity_poly.pdbx_seq_one_letter_code
_entity_poly.pdbx_strand_id
1 'polypeptide(L)'
;MQLRTNLPGSRQLQFLHNAAIRTGVYTGICLSLVFTTWLVIANQVPFLERFAFERNVAAAGFFVFLAAVPVLRFLRWPGNLLAASMIAWVIFTLVYRILCLIYHGLSDWHSTLQVFMIGGVSYLMFTTLCWIGAILRKARAAETSHPKRRES
;
A
#
# COMPACT_ATOMS: atom_id res chain seq x y z
N MET A 1 -40.70 -14.67 -2.18
CA MET A 1 -40.50 -13.38 -2.88
C MET A 1 -39.48 -12.57 -2.09
N GLN A 2 -38.20 -12.63 -2.47
CA GLN A 2 -37.13 -11.93 -1.75
C GLN A 2 -37.15 -10.44 -2.10
N LEU A 3 -37.49 -9.59 -1.14
CA LEU A 3 -37.34 -8.14 -1.28
C LEU A 3 -35.85 -7.80 -1.36
N ARG A 4 -35.33 -7.64 -2.59
CA ARG A 4 -34.06 -6.95 -2.84
C ARG A 4 -34.27 -5.46 -2.60
N THR A 5 -34.07 -5.00 -1.36
CA THR A 5 -33.94 -3.58 -1.06
C THR A 5 -32.58 -3.10 -1.57
N ASN A 6 -32.51 -2.74 -2.85
CA ASN A 6 -31.41 -1.97 -3.42
C ASN A 6 -31.49 -0.54 -2.88
N LEU A 7 -31.11 -0.34 -1.61
CA LEU A 7 -30.93 1.00 -1.06
C LEU A 7 -29.66 1.60 -1.69
N PRO A 8 -29.70 2.78 -2.32
CA PRO A 8 -28.55 3.36 -3.01
C PRO A 8 -27.32 3.62 -2.11
N GLY A 9 -27.49 3.65 -0.79
CA GLY A 9 -26.39 3.70 0.20
C GLY A 9 -25.77 2.34 0.58
N SER A 10 -26.43 1.21 0.28
CA SER A 10 -25.92 -0.13 0.63
C SER A 10 -24.67 -0.54 -0.16
N ARG A 11 -24.51 -0.03 -1.39
CA ARG A 11 -23.29 -0.22 -2.19
C ARG A 11 -22.07 0.50 -1.60
N GLN A 12 -22.24 1.68 -0.98
CA GLN A 12 -21.16 2.41 -0.33
C GLN A 12 -20.66 1.67 0.93
N LEU A 13 -21.56 1.09 1.71
CA LEU A 13 -21.19 0.24 2.86
C LEU A 13 -20.58 -1.11 2.43
N GLN A 14 -21.02 -1.70 1.32
CA GLN A 14 -20.34 -2.85 0.73
C GLN A 14 -18.92 -2.51 0.24
N PHE A 15 -18.68 -1.28 -0.18
CA PHE A 15 -17.34 -0.80 -0.55
C PHE A 15 -16.38 -0.85 0.64
N LEU A 16 -16.83 -0.50 1.86
CA LEU A 16 -16.05 -0.68 3.10
C LEU A 16 -15.77 -2.16 3.44
N HIS A 17 -16.61 -3.08 2.96
CA HIS A 17 -16.37 -4.53 3.06
C HIS A 17 -15.38 -5.05 2.01
N ASN A 18 -14.98 -4.21 1.05
CA ASN A 18 -14.04 -4.59 0.00
C ASN A 18 -12.65 -4.81 0.61
N ALA A 19 -12.09 -6.01 0.38
CA ALA A 19 -10.81 -6.43 0.95
C ALA A 19 -9.68 -5.47 0.58
N ALA A 20 -9.72 -4.83 -0.59
CA ALA A 20 -8.73 -3.85 -1.02
C ALA A 20 -8.72 -2.61 -0.11
N ILE A 21 -9.89 -2.05 0.17
CA ILE A 21 -10.02 -0.84 1.02
C ILE A 21 -9.58 -1.15 2.43
N ARG A 22 -10.10 -2.25 3.01
CA ARG A 22 -9.73 -2.65 4.37
C ARG A 22 -8.22 -2.86 4.52
N THR A 23 -7.60 -3.53 3.54
CA THR A 23 -6.14 -3.73 3.53
C THR A 23 -5.41 -2.39 3.41
N GLY A 24 -5.85 -1.51 2.51
CA GLY A 24 -5.26 -0.19 2.33
C GLY A 24 -5.35 0.66 3.60
N VAL A 25 -6.53 0.71 4.24
CA VAL A 25 -6.75 1.46 5.48
C VAL A 25 -5.87 0.93 6.61
N TYR A 26 -5.87 -0.37 6.87
CA TYR A 26 -5.02 -0.93 7.94
C TYR A 26 -3.54 -0.73 7.65
N THR A 27 -3.10 -0.93 6.41
CA THR A 27 -1.70 -0.72 6.03
C THR A 27 -1.30 0.74 6.23
N GLY A 28 -2.13 1.69 5.77
CA GLY A 28 -1.90 3.11 5.94
C GLY A 28 -1.83 3.54 7.41
N ILE A 29 -2.75 3.06 8.25
CA ILE A 29 -2.73 3.33 9.69
C ILE A 29 -1.46 2.75 10.33
N CYS A 30 -1.10 1.50 10.04
CA CYS A 30 0.09 0.88 10.60
C CYS A 30 1.38 1.60 10.18
N LEU A 31 1.51 1.97 8.89
CA LEU A 31 2.65 2.75 8.39
C LEU A 31 2.76 4.09 9.12
N SER A 32 1.64 4.81 9.26
CA SER A 32 1.58 6.06 9.99
C SER A 32 2.00 5.91 11.45
N LEU A 33 1.50 4.88 12.16
CA LEU A 33 1.85 4.64 13.55
C LEU A 33 3.33 4.31 13.73
N VAL A 34 3.88 3.44 12.87
CA VAL A 34 5.31 3.08 12.92
C VAL A 34 6.18 4.31 12.65
N PHE A 35 5.85 5.10 11.64
CA PHE A 35 6.62 6.30 11.31
C PHE A 35 6.54 7.35 12.41
N THR A 36 5.35 7.64 12.93
CA THR A 36 5.18 8.57 14.07
C THR A 36 5.95 8.08 15.28
N THR A 37 5.87 6.78 15.61
CA THR A 37 6.59 6.21 16.76
C THR A 37 8.09 6.34 16.58
N TRP A 38 8.61 6.00 15.38
CA TRP A 38 10.02 6.19 15.06
C TRP A 38 10.44 7.65 15.23
N LEU A 39 9.62 8.59 14.77
CA LEU A 39 9.90 10.03 14.84
C LEU A 39 9.90 10.53 16.28
N VAL A 40 8.95 10.09 17.11
CA VAL A 40 8.92 10.40 18.55
C VAL A 40 10.18 9.87 19.24
N ILE A 41 10.53 8.61 19.01
CA ILE A 41 11.74 8.00 19.58
C ILE A 41 13.00 8.73 19.10
N ALA A 42 13.03 9.13 17.83
CA ALA A 42 14.17 9.84 17.24
C ALA A 42 14.41 11.21 17.86
N ASN A 43 13.35 11.91 18.25
CA ASN A 43 13.44 13.27 18.80
C ASN A 43 13.47 13.32 20.33
N GLN A 44 12.89 12.32 21.03
CA GLN A 44 12.76 12.37 22.49
C GLN A 44 13.75 11.51 23.26
N VAL A 45 14.47 10.59 22.59
CA VAL A 45 15.37 9.64 23.28
C VAL A 45 16.81 9.81 22.77
N PRO A 46 17.54 10.85 23.24
CA PRO A 46 18.93 11.12 22.83
C PRO A 46 19.89 9.99 23.23
N PHE A 47 19.54 9.19 24.24
CA PHE A 47 20.31 8.00 24.63
C PHE A 47 20.46 6.94 23.51
N LEU A 48 19.56 6.95 22.54
CA LEU A 48 19.59 6.05 21.38
C LEU A 48 20.40 6.62 20.20
N GLU A 49 21.04 7.78 20.32
CA GLU A 49 21.88 8.35 19.26
C GLU A 49 23.05 7.42 18.88
N ARG A 50 23.65 6.76 19.87
CA ARG A 50 24.69 5.74 19.65
C ARG A 50 24.20 4.53 18.83
N PHE A 51 22.89 4.31 18.79
CA PHE A 51 22.22 3.26 17.99
C PHE A 51 21.37 3.86 16.86
N ALA A 52 21.63 5.10 16.45
CA ALA A 52 20.83 5.79 15.44
C ALA A 52 20.74 4.99 14.14
N PHE A 53 21.85 4.36 13.73
CA PHE A 53 21.89 3.51 12.55
C PHE A 53 20.98 2.29 12.71
N GLU A 54 21.13 1.51 13.79
CA GLU A 54 20.34 0.31 14.05
C GLU A 54 18.84 0.62 14.15
N ARG A 55 18.48 1.68 14.88
CA ARG A 55 17.09 2.15 15.00
C ARG A 55 16.50 2.50 13.65
N ASN A 56 17.24 3.23 12.82
CA ASN A 56 16.76 3.66 11.52
C ASN A 56 16.64 2.49 10.55
N VAL A 57 17.58 1.54 10.58
CA VAL A 57 17.49 0.30 9.78
C VAL A 57 16.30 -0.55 10.22
N ALA A 58 16.10 -0.72 11.53
CA ALA A 58 14.95 -1.46 12.06
C ALA A 58 13.63 -0.80 11.63
N ALA A 59 13.50 0.51 11.81
CA ALA A 59 12.30 1.25 11.41
C ALA A 59 12.06 1.18 9.90
N ALA A 60 13.10 1.35 9.08
CA ALA A 60 13.02 1.18 7.63
C ALA A 60 12.58 -0.24 7.25
N GLY A 61 13.12 -1.27 7.91
CA GLY A 61 12.72 -2.66 7.73
C GLY A 61 11.25 -2.90 8.02
N PHE A 62 10.75 -2.42 9.17
CA PHE A 62 9.32 -2.48 9.50
C PHE A 62 8.45 -1.72 8.49
N PHE A 63 8.91 -0.55 8.05
CA PHE A 63 8.19 0.27 7.09
C PHE A 63 8.05 -0.43 5.74
N VAL A 64 9.15 -0.99 5.22
CA VAL A 64 9.17 -1.78 3.97
C VAL A 64 8.31 -3.03 4.11
N PHE A 65 8.40 -3.74 5.22
CA PHE A 65 7.61 -4.94 5.49
C PHE A 65 6.10 -4.64 5.45
N LEU A 66 5.66 -3.57 6.12
CA LEU A 66 4.26 -3.13 6.12
C LEU A 66 3.83 -2.63 4.73
N ALA A 67 4.68 -1.85 4.05
CA ALA A 67 4.42 -1.36 2.69
C ALA A 67 4.28 -2.50 1.67
N ALA A 68 4.91 -3.65 1.91
CA ALA A 68 4.78 -4.83 1.07
C ALA A 68 3.44 -5.57 1.25
N VAL A 69 2.67 -5.30 2.32
CA VAL A 69 1.43 -6.04 2.62
C VAL A 69 0.41 -6.01 1.48
N PRO A 70 0.06 -4.85 0.87
CA PRO A 70 -0.86 -4.81 -0.27
C PRO A 70 -0.29 -5.55 -1.48
N VAL A 71 1.02 -5.43 -1.72
CA VAL A 71 1.75 -6.12 -2.80
C VAL A 71 1.57 -7.61 -2.68
N LEU A 72 1.98 -8.19 -1.55
CA LEU A 72 1.91 -9.63 -1.29
C LEU A 72 0.48 -10.15 -1.31
N ARG A 73 -0.48 -9.39 -0.77
CA ARG A 73 -1.88 -9.80 -0.73
C ARG A 73 -2.56 -9.82 -2.10
N PHE A 74 -2.22 -8.88 -2.98
CA PHE A 74 -2.90 -8.67 -4.25
C PHE A 74 -2.02 -8.88 -5.50
N LEU A 75 -0.92 -9.64 -5.40
CA LEU A 75 -0.04 -10.02 -6.54
C LEU A 75 -0.78 -10.54 -7.78
N ARG A 76 -1.96 -11.16 -7.58
CA ARG A 76 -2.77 -11.75 -8.66
C ARG A 76 -3.89 -10.83 -9.16
N TRP A 77 -4.13 -9.71 -8.48
CA TRP A 77 -5.26 -8.82 -8.69
C TRP A 77 -4.75 -7.37 -8.76
N PRO A 78 -4.11 -6.95 -9.87
CA PRO A 78 -3.41 -5.68 -9.97
C PRO A 78 -4.31 -4.45 -9.72
N GLY A 79 -5.60 -4.52 -10.07
CA GLY A 79 -6.54 -3.44 -9.74
C GLY A 79 -6.76 -3.26 -8.23
N ASN A 80 -6.91 -4.36 -7.50
CA ASN A 80 -7.07 -4.33 -6.04
C ASN A 80 -5.77 -3.92 -5.34
N LEU A 81 -4.63 -4.31 -5.91
CA LEU A 81 -3.30 -3.88 -5.47
C LEU A 81 -3.18 -2.36 -5.54
N LEU A 82 -3.43 -1.77 -6.71
CA LEU A 82 -3.32 -0.33 -6.89
C LEU A 82 -4.23 0.43 -5.93
N ALA A 83 -5.50 0.01 -5.83
CA ALA A 83 -6.47 0.65 -4.94
C ALA A 83 -6.02 0.57 -3.46
N ALA A 84 -5.64 -0.62 -2.98
CA ALA A 84 -5.20 -0.81 -1.60
C ALA A 84 -3.94 0.00 -1.29
N SER A 85 -2.95 -0.05 -2.18
CA SER A 85 -1.68 0.67 -2.01
C SER A 85 -1.86 2.19 -2.05
N MET A 86 -2.70 2.71 -2.95
CA MET A 86 -2.98 4.15 -3.02
C MET A 86 -3.72 4.63 -1.77
N ILE A 87 -4.71 3.89 -1.29
CA ILE A 87 -5.42 4.23 -0.05
C ILE A 87 -4.43 4.27 1.12
N ALA A 88 -3.57 3.25 1.25
CA ALA A 88 -2.56 3.21 2.29
C ALA A 88 -1.63 4.43 2.23
N TRP A 89 -1.12 4.76 1.04
CA TRP A 89 -0.16 5.84 0.88
C TRP A 89 -0.78 7.23 1.03
N VAL A 90 -2.03 7.42 0.62
CA VAL A 90 -2.78 8.67 0.87
C VAL A 90 -2.93 8.89 2.37
N ILE A 91 -3.36 7.88 3.13
CA ILE A 91 -3.50 7.97 4.59
C ILE A 91 -2.15 8.33 5.21
N PHE A 92 -1.09 7.63 4.82
CA PHE A 92 0.27 7.91 5.28
C PHE A 92 0.71 9.34 4.98
N THR A 93 0.49 9.80 3.75
CA THR A 93 0.89 11.15 3.34
C THR A 93 0.11 12.25 4.07
N LEU A 94 -1.17 12.03 4.37
CA LEU A 94 -1.96 12.95 5.18
C LEU A 94 -1.42 13.05 6.61
N VAL A 95 -1.05 11.92 7.22
CA VAL A 95 -0.40 11.93 8.55
C VAL A 95 0.97 12.59 8.48
N TYR A 96 1.76 12.30 7.45
CA TYR A 96 3.06 12.95 7.21
C TYR A 96 2.91 14.47 7.15
N ARG A 97 1.88 14.97 6.45
CA ARG A 97 1.59 16.41 6.40
C ARG A 97 1.33 17.00 7.78
N ILE A 98 0.55 16.31 8.62
CA ILE A 98 0.27 16.75 9.99
C ILE A 98 1.57 16.75 10.81
N LEU A 99 2.41 15.73 10.66
CA LEU A 99 3.70 15.65 11.34
C LEU A 99 4.65 16.78 10.92
N CYS A 100 4.66 17.19 9.65
CA CYS A 100 5.45 18.35 9.20
C CYS A 100 5.03 19.66 9.88
N LEU A 101 3.77 19.79 10.32
CA LEU A 101 3.32 20.97 11.07
C LEU A 101 3.86 20.97 12.52
N ILE A 102 4.20 19.81 13.05
CA ILE A 102 4.75 19.65 14.41
C ILE A 102 6.29 19.68 14.37
N TYR A 103 6.87 19.02 13.37
CA TYR A 103 8.31 18.86 13.18
C TYR A 103 8.72 19.57 11.89
N HIS A 104 9.02 20.86 11.98
CA HIS A 104 9.33 21.70 10.82
C HIS A 104 10.50 21.17 9.96
N GLY A 105 11.54 20.63 10.59
CA GLY A 105 12.70 20.06 9.89
C GLY A 105 12.38 18.86 9.00
N LEU A 106 11.22 18.22 9.17
CA LEU A 106 10.78 17.12 8.29
C LEU A 106 10.43 17.62 6.89
N SER A 107 9.84 18.82 6.80
CA SER A 107 9.43 19.40 5.53
C SER A 107 10.62 19.87 4.68
N ASP A 108 11.75 20.18 5.31
CA ASP A 108 12.98 20.57 4.63
C ASP A 108 13.63 19.38 3.92
N TRP A 109 13.45 18.17 4.45
CA TRP A 109 13.98 16.95 3.87
C TRP A 109 13.16 16.48 2.67
N HIS A 110 11.85 16.33 2.84
CA HIS A 110 10.93 15.98 1.77
C HIS A 110 9.60 16.71 1.93
N SER A 111 9.19 17.40 0.86
CA SER A 111 7.85 18.00 0.81
C SER A 111 6.77 16.93 0.81
N THR A 112 5.59 17.24 1.36
CA THR A 112 4.44 16.33 1.40
C THR A 112 4.09 15.80 0.00
N LEU A 113 4.14 16.66 -1.03
CA LEU A 113 3.89 16.25 -2.41
C LEU A 113 4.95 15.29 -2.93
N GLN A 114 6.21 15.48 -2.54
CA GLN A 114 7.29 14.59 -2.93
C GLN A 114 7.11 13.19 -2.31
N VAL A 115 6.74 13.12 -1.03
CA VAL A 115 6.41 11.85 -0.35
C VAL A 115 5.22 11.17 -1.02
N PHE A 116 4.18 11.93 -1.37
CA PHE A 116 3.04 11.41 -2.13
C PHE A 116 3.49 10.77 -3.45
N MET A 117 4.29 11.51 -4.23
CA MET A 117 4.78 11.07 -5.54
C MET A 117 5.68 9.84 -5.44
N ILE A 118 6.56 9.76 -4.44
CA ILE A 118 7.45 8.60 -4.23
C ILE A 118 6.64 7.30 -4.06
N GLY A 119 5.63 7.30 -3.19
CA GLY A 119 4.78 6.11 -3.04
C GLY A 119 3.84 5.88 -4.22
N GLY A 120 3.27 6.97 -4.75
CA GLY A 120 2.42 6.94 -5.94
C GLY A 120 3.09 6.20 -7.09
N VAL A 121 4.28 6.68 -7.47
CA VAL A 121 5.08 6.12 -8.57
C VAL A 121 5.57 4.72 -8.24
N SER A 122 6.10 4.48 -7.03
CA SER A 122 6.62 3.15 -6.67
C SER A 122 5.53 2.07 -6.72
N TYR A 123 4.37 2.30 -6.11
CA TYR A 123 3.26 1.35 -6.17
C TYR A 123 2.68 1.20 -7.57
N LEU A 124 2.67 2.27 -8.38
CA LEU A 124 2.28 2.17 -9.79
C LEU A 124 3.24 1.26 -10.55
N MET A 125 4.55 1.39 -10.36
CA MET A 125 5.55 0.50 -10.96
C MET A 125 5.31 -0.97 -10.55
N PHE A 126 5.17 -1.25 -9.25
CA PHE A 126 4.89 -2.61 -8.77
C PHE A 126 3.59 -3.18 -9.30
N THR A 127 2.54 -2.34 -9.39
CA THR A 127 1.26 -2.73 -9.97
C THR A 127 1.41 -3.12 -11.44
N THR A 128 2.15 -2.33 -12.21
CA THR A 128 2.41 -2.60 -13.63
C THR A 128 3.16 -3.92 -13.81
N LEU A 129 4.18 -4.18 -12.99
CA LEU A 129 4.90 -5.47 -13.00
C LEU A 129 3.98 -6.65 -12.66
N CYS A 130 3.12 -6.51 -11.65
CA CYS A 130 2.15 -7.54 -11.29
C CYS A 130 1.12 -7.76 -12.42
N TRP A 131 0.71 -6.70 -13.11
CA TRP A 131 -0.21 -6.77 -14.24
C TRP A 131 0.40 -7.49 -15.44
N ILE A 132 1.65 -7.18 -15.80
CA ILE A 132 2.42 -7.89 -16.82
C ILE A 132 2.51 -9.39 -16.46
N GLY A 133 2.89 -9.70 -15.21
CA GLY A 133 2.95 -11.09 -14.74
C GLY A 133 1.59 -11.82 -14.76
N ALA A 134 0.48 -11.11 -14.59
CA ALA A 134 -0.86 -11.68 -14.75
C ALA A 134 -1.21 -11.97 -16.22
N ILE A 135 -0.80 -11.09 -17.16
CA ILE A 135 -0.98 -11.30 -18.60
C ILE A 135 -0.18 -12.52 -19.06
N LEU A 136 1.10 -12.62 -18.70
CA LEU A 136 1.95 -13.75 -19.07
C LEU A 136 1.38 -15.09 -18.59
N ARG A 137 0.85 -15.14 -17.36
CA ARG A 137 0.21 -16.34 -16.83
C ARG A 137 -1.05 -16.72 -17.60
N LYS A 138 -1.87 -15.74 -17.98
CA LYS A 138 -3.07 -15.98 -18.80
C LYS A 138 -2.70 -16.50 -20.19
N ALA A 139 -1.66 -15.94 -20.82
CA ALA A 139 -1.18 -16.40 -22.12
C ALA A 139 -0.71 -17.86 -22.05
N ARG A 140 0.13 -18.22 -21.06
CA ARG A 140 0.59 -19.62 -20.86
C ARG A 140 -0.55 -20.60 -20.57
N ALA A 141 -1.56 -20.17 -19.81
CA ALA A 141 -2.74 -21.00 -19.56
C ALA A 141 -3.57 -21.22 -20.84
N ALA A 142 -3.63 -20.24 -21.74
CA ALA A 142 -4.33 -20.38 -23.02
C ALA A 142 -3.58 -21.31 -23.99
N GLU A 143 -2.24 -21.25 -24.03
CA GLU A 143 -1.42 -22.15 -24.85
C GLU A 143 -1.55 -23.62 -24.41
N THR A 144 -1.58 -23.88 -23.11
CA THR A 144 -1.76 -25.24 -22.56
C THR A 144 -3.17 -25.79 -22.75
N SER A 145 -4.18 -24.93 -22.90
CA SER A 145 -5.59 -25.30 -23.10
C SER A 145 -5.95 -25.59 -24.55
N HIS A 146 -4.99 -25.53 -25.48
CA HIS A 146 -5.16 -25.95 -26.88
C HIS A 146 -4.57 -27.36 -27.10
N PRO A 147 -5.19 -28.46 -26.59
CA PRO A 147 -4.84 -29.78 -27.07
C PRO A 147 -5.38 -29.89 -28.49
N LYS A 148 -4.46 -29.85 -29.46
CA LYS A 148 -4.48 -30.63 -30.70
C LYS A 148 -5.88 -31.11 -31.12
N ARG A 149 -6.72 -30.21 -31.65
CA ARG A 149 -7.84 -30.58 -32.53
C ARG A 149 -7.23 -30.98 -33.88
N ARG A 150 -6.45 -32.06 -33.90
CA ARG A 150 -6.05 -32.73 -35.14
C ARG A 150 -7.03 -33.87 -35.39
N GLU A 151 -7.75 -33.68 -36.49
CA GLU A 151 -7.98 -34.69 -37.52
C GLU A 151 -8.86 -35.89 -37.12
N SER A 152 -10.16 -35.77 -37.44
CA SER A 152 -10.95 -36.86 -38.01
C SER A 152 -11.51 -36.41 -39.35
#